data_AF-A0A1S4C9T8-F1
#
_entry.id   AF-A0A1S4C9T8-F1
#
_cell.length_a   1.000
_cell.length_b   1.000
_cell.length_c   1.000
_cell.angle_alpha   90.00
_cell.angle_beta   90.00
_cell.angle_gamma   90.00
#
_symmetry.space_group_name_H-M   'P 1'
#
loop_
_entity.id
_entity.type
_entity.pdbx_description
1 polymer ?
#
loop_
_entity_poly.entity_id
_entity_poly.type
_entity_poly.pdbx_seq_one_letter_code
_entity_poly.pdbx_strand_id
1 'polypeptide(L)'
;MPKFLAYLNIAEGCKVLREAYLSNEGDECRPYLYPALLKKFLTDIQRARYETFILDIASAYEGYEFYLLAFVDFRGRIYRAGVLHFHERDLARSLIVFSKSTFNDAKKANPSHTKEYDNKVYSMLYVSASFHYKTFDTYPATCKWYREQRFYSIDRIIEYAPTAKDPLQFLSKALIIERLDPRVSEWKLPITQDASASAYQIISYFLLDFEIVNYTNLIPTKGDNEPINNGYKEPIKNLGINDVYDFFVSEIKKSLIEEIQTFDDPHMIKTFVCPRFDRKIIKSLLMPLIYGKAAYTMADDLYKQYSGLIRKKECLTLSTHIEKFFKSRFPHIVNLMTLIRSVGWLASAMGRPIYYSTPCFTTVQDYMKSEAIKIWIYDRPSKKRRQVTLRDLS
;
A
#
# COMPACT_ATOMS: atom_id res chain seq x y z
N MET A 1 -14.35 -0.13 -15.03
CA MET A 1 -14.23 -1.05 -16.19
C MET A 1 -15.56 -1.11 -16.95
N PRO A 2 -15.58 -1.47 -18.25
CA PRO A 2 -16.83 -1.66 -18.97
C PRO A 2 -17.75 -2.67 -18.28
N LYS A 3 -18.99 -2.28 -17.99
CA LYS A 3 -19.95 -3.08 -17.24
C LYS A 3 -20.24 -4.45 -17.88
N PHE A 4 -20.19 -4.55 -19.22
CA PHE A 4 -20.44 -5.81 -19.92
C PHE A 4 -19.44 -6.92 -19.53
N LEU A 5 -18.20 -6.57 -19.17
CA LEU A 5 -17.19 -7.55 -18.76
C LEU A 5 -17.58 -8.27 -17.47
N ALA A 6 -18.34 -7.63 -16.59
CA ALA A 6 -18.80 -8.25 -15.34
C ALA A 6 -19.73 -9.45 -15.61
N TYR A 7 -20.55 -9.35 -16.65
CA TYR A 7 -21.57 -10.35 -17.01
C TYR A 7 -21.11 -11.33 -18.11
N LEU A 8 -19.87 -11.21 -18.58
CA LEU A 8 -19.33 -12.07 -19.60
C LEU A 8 -19.22 -13.52 -19.10
N ASN A 9 -19.65 -14.49 -19.93
CA ASN A 9 -19.33 -15.89 -19.74
C ASN A 9 -17.83 -16.10 -20.02
N ILE A 10 -17.07 -16.51 -19.01
CA ILE A 10 -15.60 -16.66 -19.12
C ILE A 10 -15.23 -17.69 -20.19
N ALA A 11 -15.94 -18.82 -20.27
CA ALA A 11 -15.61 -19.87 -21.22
C ALA A 11 -15.78 -19.38 -22.66
N GLU A 12 -16.89 -18.68 -22.94
CA GLU A 12 -17.14 -18.11 -24.26
C GLU A 12 -16.15 -16.98 -24.58
N GLY A 13 -15.88 -16.10 -23.63
CA GLY A 13 -14.88 -15.05 -23.78
C GLY A 13 -13.48 -15.58 -24.07
N CYS A 14 -13.05 -16.64 -23.37
CA CYS A 14 -11.77 -17.30 -23.63
C CYS A 14 -11.72 -17.98 -25.01
N LYS A 15 -12.84 -18.54 -25.46
CA LYS A 15 -12.97 -19.14 -26.80
C LYS A 15 -12.81 -18.06 -27.88
N VAL A 16 -13.56 -16.97 -27.79
CA VAL A 16 -13.46 -15.84 -28.74
C VAL A 16 -12.06 -15.23 -28.75
N LEU A 17 -11.44 -15.04 -27.57
CA LEU A 17 -10.06 -14.55 -27.49
C LEU A 17 -9.07 -15.51 -28.18
N ARG A 18 -9.26 -16.83 -28.03
CA ARG A 18 -8.42 -17.84 -28.67
C ARG A 18 -8.59 -17.80 -30.18
N GLU A 19 -9.82 -17.77 -30.68
CA GLU A 19 -10.12 -17.70 -32.11
C GLU A 19 -9.53 -16.43 -32.72
N ALA A 20 -9.77 -15.27 -32.11
CA ALA A 20 -9.20 -14.00 -32.55
C ALA A 20 -7.66 -14.00 -32.55
N TYR A 21 -7.03 -14.65 -31.57
CA TYR A 21 -5.58 -14.78 -31.52
C TYR A 21 -5.04 -15.68 -32.64
N LEU A 22 -5.72 -16.79 -32.94
CA LEU A 22 -5.32 -17.73 -34.00
C LEU A 22 -5.60 -17.20 -35.41
N SER A 23 -6.62 -16.36 -35.59
CA SER A 23 -6.97 -15.75 -36.87
C SER A 23 -6.12 -14.53 -37.24
N ASN A 24 -5.23 -14.07 -36.36
CA ASN A 24 -4.37 -12.93 -36.62
C ASN A 24 -3.11 -13.41 -37.38
N GLU A 25 -3.15 -13.33 -38.72
CA GLU A 25 -2.07 -13.75 -39.63
C GLU A 25 -0.89 -12.76 -39.71
N GLY A 26 -0.89 -11.69 -38.92
CA GLY A 26 0.22 -10.74 -38.84
C GLY A 26 1.47 -11.35 -38.21
N ASP A 27 2.65 -10.91 -38.69
CA ASP A 27 3.96 -11.38 -38.26
C ASP A 27 4.06 -11.44 -36.73
N GLU A 28 4.29 -12.68 -36.26
CA GLU A 28 4.56 -13.08 -34.88
C GLU A 28 3.34 -13.37 -33.98
N CYS A 29 2.59 -14.42 -34.34
CA CYS A 29 1.79 -15.21 -33.40
C CYS A 29 2.71 -15.91 -32.36
N ARG A 30 3.34 -15.11 -31.49
CA ARG A 30 4.32 -15.51 -30.48
C ARG A 30 3.64 -16.37 -29.40
N PRO A 31 3.95 -17.68 -29.25
CA PRO A 31 3.25 -18.57 -28.33
C PRO A 31 3.19 -18.09 -26.87
N TYR A 32 4.15 -17.26 -26.45
CA TYR A 32 4.20 -16.67 -25.11
C TYR A 32 3.24 -15.49 -24.90
N LEU A 33 2.70 -14.90 -25.97
CA LEU A 33 1.81 -13.73 -25.90
C LEU A 33 0.39 -14.13 -25.50
N TYR A 34 -0.12 -15.27 -25.99
CA TYR A 34 -1.46 -15.73 -25.64
C TYR A 34 -1.67 -15.93 -24.13
N PRO A 35 -0.78 -16.61 -23.37
CA PRO A 35 -0.89 -16.69 -21.91
C PRO A 35 -0.93 -15.30 -21.23
N ALA A 36 -0.16 -14.33 -21.73
CA ALA A 36 -0.16 -12.97 -21.19
C ALA A 36 -1.47 -12.24 -21.47
N LEU A 37 -2.00 -12.36 -22.70
CA LEU A 37 -3.30 -11.81 -23.09
C LEU A 37 -4.45 -12.44 -22.29
N LEU A 38 -4.44 -13.77 -22.16
CA LEU A 38 -5.43 -14.50 -21.37
C LEU A 38 -5.40 -14.07 -19.91
N LYS A 39 -4.19 -13.95 -19.32
CA LYS A 39 -4.04 -13.45 -17.94
C LYS A 39 -4.61 -12.04 -17.79
N LYS A 40 -4.33 -11.13 -18.71
CA LYS A 40 -4.86 -9.77 -18.71
C LYS A 40 -6.38 -9.76 -18.82
N PHE A 41 -6.93 -10.49 -19.79
CA PHE A 41 -8.36 -10.63 -20.01
C PHE A 41 -9.11 -11.13 -18.77
N LEU A 42 -8.61 -12.21 -18.14
CA LEU A 42 -9.20 -12.74 -16.91
C LEU A 42 -9.11 -11.75 -15.74
N THR A 43 -7.98 -11.03 -15.62
CA THR A 43 -7.80 -9.98 -14.61
C THR A 43 -8.80 -8.85 -14.81
N ASP A 44 -9.06 -8.45 -16.05
CA ASP A 44 -10.00 -7.38 -16.41
C ASP A 44 -11.45 -7.78 -16.11
N ILE A 45 -11.84 -9.03 -16.39
CA ILE A 45 -13.15 -9.58 -16.00
C ILE A 45 -13.30 -9.61 -14.48
N GLN A 46 -12.30 -10.13 -13.76
CA GLN A 46 -12.34 -10.19 -12.30
C GLN A 46 -12.48 -8.79 -11.69
N ARG A 47 -11.74 -7.82 -12.23
CA ARG A 47 -11.84 -6.42 -11.84
C ARG A 47 -13.23 -5.86 -12.11
N ALA A 48 -13.78 -6.06 -13.31
CA ALA A 48 -15.11 -5.59 -13.66
C ALA A 48 -16.19 -6.17 -12.74
N ARG A 49 -16.14 -7.48 -12.46
CA ARG A 49 -17.06 -8.13 -11.51
C ARG A 49 -16.98 -7.54 -10.12
N TYR A 50 -15.77 -7.32 -9.61
CA TYR A 50 -15.56 -6.73 -8.30
C TYR A 50 -16.07 -5.29 -8.21
N GLU A 51 -15.76 -4.46 -9.22
CA GLU A 51 -16.23 -3.07 -9.29
C GLU A 51 -17.76 -3.00 -9.40
N THR A 52 -18.38 -3.83 -10.25
CA THR A 52 -19.85 -3.91 -10.35
C THR A 52 -20.49 -4.37 -9.04
N PHE A 53 -19.92 -5.37 -8.38
CA PHE A 53 -20.42 -5.80 -7.07
C PHE A 53 -20.37 -4.68 -6.02
N ILE A 54 -19.27 -3.91 -5.96
CA ILE A 54 -19.19 -2.74 -5.05
C ILE A 54 -20.27 -1.71 -5.40
N LEU A 55 -20.47 -1.40 -6.67
CA LEU A 55 -21.48 -0.43 -7.10
C LEU A 55 -22.90 -0.89 -6.80
N ASP A 56 -23.23 -2.16 -7.02
CA ASP A 56 -24.54 -2.72 -6.73
C ASP A 56 -24.83 -2.66 -5.21
N ILE A 57 -23.83 -2.99 -4.38
CA ILE A 57 -23.93 -2.86 -2.92
C ILE A 57 -24.07 -1.38 -2.51
N ALA A 58 -23.23 -0.48 -3.03
CA ALA A 58 -23.31 0.94 -2.71
C ALA A 58 -24.66 1.55 -3.10
N SER A 59 -25.21 1.17 -4.26
CA SER A 59 -26.54 1.56 -4.69
C SER A 59 -27.64 1.03 -3.77
N ALA A 60 -27.53 -0.21 -3.30
CA ALA A 60 -28.48 -0.78 -2.34
C ALA A 60 -28.45 -0.06 -0.98
N TYR A 61 -27.31 0.51 -0.58
CA TYR A 61 -27.15 1.30 0.64
C TYR A 61 -27.28 2.82 0.44
N GLU A 62 -27.67 3.28 -0.76
CA GLU A 62 -27.81 4.72 -1.03
C GLU A 62 -28.83 5.36 -0.06
N GLY A 63 -28.41 6.41 0.63
CA GLY A 63 -29.22 7.12 1.63
C GLY A 63 -29.29 6.45 3.01
N TYR A 64 -28.73 5.25 3.19
CA TYR A 64 -28.71 4.56 4.49
C TYR A 64 -27.49 4.92 5.33
N GLU A 65 -27.69 5.00 6.64
CA GLU A 65 -26.60 4.95 7.61
C GLU A 65 -26.30 3.49 7.97
N PHE A 66 -25.04 3.09 7.93
CA PHE A 66 -24.63 1.73 8.29
C PHE A 66 -23.36 1.74 9.15
N TYR A 67 -23.19 0.66 9.90
CA TYR A 67 -22.06 0.47 10.81
C TYR A 67 -21.12 -0.60 10.26
N LEU A 68 -19.83 -0.38 10.47
CA LEU A 68 -18.78 -1.29 10.04
C LEU A 68 -18.27 -2.12 11.22
N LEU A 69 -18.66 -3.40 11.26
CA LEU A 69 -18.19 -4.34 12.29
C LEU A 69 -16.67 -4.51 12.21
N ALA A 70 -16.01 -4.36 13.36
CA ALA A 70 -14.57 -4.50 13.52
C ALA A 70 -14.20 -5.88 14.04
N PHE A 71 -13.18 -6.47 13.45
CA PHE A 71 -12.60 -7.74 13.90
C PHE A 71 -11.12 -7.52 14.18
N VAL A 72 -10.54 -8.32 15.05
CA VAL A 72 -9.12 -8.22 15.40
C VAL A 72 -8.45 -9.54 15.06
N ASP A 73 -7.32 -9.50 14.34
CA ASP A 73 -6.50 -10.70 14.15
C ASP A 73 -5.74 -11.05 15.45
N PHE A 74 -5.09 -12.21 15.46
CA PHE A 74 -4.31 -12.65 16.63
C PHE A 74 -3.20 -11.67 17.03
N ARG A 75 -2.79 -10.73 16.17
CA ARG A 75 -1.74 -9.73 16.40
C ARG A 75 -2.30 -8.38 16.85
N GLY A 76 -3.62 -8.22 16.97
CA GLY A 76 -4.23 -6.96 17.35
C GLY A 76 -4.61 -6.05 16.16
N ARG A 77 -4.39 -6.47 14.90
CA ARG A 77 -4.74 -5.65 13.72
C ARG A 77 -6.24 -5.66 13.49
N ILE A 78 -6.79 -4.49 13.23
CA ILE A 78 -8.23 -4.32 13.10
C ILE A 78 -8.67 -4.42 11.64
N TYR A 79 -9.56 -5.35 11.34
CA TYR A 79 -10.18 -5.60 10.05
C TYR A 79 -11.66 -5.20 10.06
N ARG A 80 -12.27 -5.18 8.88
CA ARG A 80 -13.70 -4.95 8.68
C ARG A 80 -14.24 -6.07 7.78
N ALA A 81 -15.49 -6.45 8.00
CA ALA A 81 -16.18 -7.36 7.09
C ALA A 81 -16.84 -6.58 5.94
N GLY A 82 -17.00 -7.25 4.79
CA GLY A 82 -17.64 -6.69 3.60
C GLY A 82 -16.66 -5.98 2.66
N VAL A 83 -17.21 -5.30 1.65
CA VAL A 83 -16.44 -4.64 0.57
C VAL A 83 -16.63 -3.12 0.51
N LEU A 84 -17.49 -2.56 1.38
CA LEU A 84 -17.82 -1.14 1.39
C LEU A 84 -17.28 -0.50 2.69
N HIS A 85 -15.95 -0.38 2.80
CA HIS A 85 -15.31 0.17 3.99
C HIS A 85 -13.97 0.86 3.69
N PHE A 86 -13.46 1.65 4.65
CA PHE A 86 -12.27 2.49 4.45
C PHE A 86 -10.93 1.73 4.31
N HIS A 87 -10.87 0.42 4.57
CA HIS A 87 -9.69 -0.39 4.23
C HIS A 87 -9.67 -0.88 2.77
N GLU A 88 -10.78 -0.76 2.03
CA GLU A 88 -10.88 -1.30 0.66
C GLU A 88 -10.16 -0.43 -0.39
N ARG A 89 -10.31 -0.74 -1.67
CA ARG A 89 -9.70 0.00 -2.78
C ARG A 89 -10.37 1.36 -3.02
N ASP A 90 -9.72 2.15 -3.87
CA ASP A 90 -10.12 3.51 -4.28
C ASP A 90 -11.63 3.68 -4.51
N LEU A 91 -12.25 2.82 -5.32
CA LEU A 91 -13.69 2.84 -5.59
C LEU A 91 -14.56 2.72 -4.33
N ALA A 92 -14.27 1.76 -3.44
CA ALA A 92 -15.08 1.58 -2.24
C ALA A 92 -14.92 2.76 -1.28
N ARG A 93 -13.69 3.30 -1.16
CA ARG A 93 -13.39 4.46 -0.30
C ARG A 93 -14.06 5.73 -0.81
N SER A 94 -14.21 5.90 -2.12
CA SER A 94 -14.87 7.09 -2.71
C SER A 94 -16.39 7.10 -2.55
N LEU A 95 -17.00 5.96 -2.19
CA LEU A 95 -18.46 5.79 -2.11
C LEU A 95 -19.00 5.90 -0.67
N ILE A 96 -18.12 6.08 0.32
CA ILE A 96 -18.51 6.15 1.74
C ILE A 96 -18.05 7.46 2.36
N VAL A 97 -18.90 8.01 3.23
CA VAL A 97 -18.65 9.21 4.01
C VAL A 97 -19.17 9.01 5.43
N PHE A 98 -18.78 9.88 6.36
CA PHE A 98 -19.34 9.83 7.70
C PHE A 98 -20.83 10.24 7.66
N SER A 99 -21.71 9.49 8.34
CA SER A 99 -23.15 9.81 8.32
C SER A 99 -23.45 11.14 9.00
N LYS A 100 -22.83 11.38 10.16
CA LYS A 100 -22.95 12.62 10.93
C LYS A 100 -21.97 13.67 10.42
N SER A 101 -22.47 14.88 10.21
CA SER A 101 -21.60 16.04 9.99
C SER A 101 -20.84 16.33 11.28
N THR A 102 -19.52 16.37 11.17
CA THR A 102 -18.67 16.73 12.31
C THR A 102 -18.71 18.22 12.60
N PHE A 103 -19.41 19.07 11.84
CA PHE A 103 -19.39 20.52 12.02
C PHE A 103 -19.77 20.96 13.44
N ASN A 104 -20.87 20.42 13.99
CA ASN A 104 -21.31 20.75 15.34
C ASN A 104 -20.41 20.10 16.41
N ASP A 105 -19.88 18.92 16.15
CA ASP A 105 -18.96 18.23 17.07
C ASP A 105 -17.59 18.91 17.09
N ALA A 106 -17.13 19.43 15.96
CA ALA A 106 -15.92 20.25 15.80
C ALA A 106 -16.08 21.61 16.51
N LYS A 107 -17.25 22.25 16.37
CA LYS A 107 -17.64 23.45 17.14
C LYS A 107 -17.66 23.21 18.65
N LYS A 108 -18.18 22.06 19.09
CA LYS A 108 -18.22 21.68 20.50
C LYS A 108 -16.83 21.32 21.05
N ALA A 109 -16.00 20.65 20.25
CA ALA A 109 -14.64 20.28 20.61
C ALA A 109 -13.68 21.49 20.67
N ASN A 110 -14.00 22.57 19.95
CA ASN A 110 -13.26 23.84 20.00
C ASN A 110 -14.22 25.03 20.17
N PRO A 111 -14.59 25.40 21.41
CA PRO A 111 -15.55 26.47 21.73
C PRO A 111 -15.16 27.84 21.16
N SER A 112 -13.87 28.06 20.90
CA SER A 112 -13.31 29.22 20.20
C SER A 112 -13.41 29.08 18.68
N HIS A 113 -14.59 28.68 18.18
CA HIS A 113 -14.83 28.47 16.76
C HIS A 113 -14.79 29.80 15.98
N THR A 114 -13.61 30.16 15.49
CA THR A 114 -13.38 31.36 14.68
C THR A 114 -13.39 31.03 13.19
N LYS A 115 -13.55 32.06 12.34
CA LYS A 115 -13.35 31.95 10.88
C LYS A 115 -11.98 31.37 10.50
N GLU A 116 -10.99 31.51 11.37
CA GLU A 116 -9.65 30.93 11.20
C GLU A 116 -9.67 29.39 11.25
N TYR A 117 -10.51 28.80 12.12
CA TYR A 117 -10.66 27.36 12.23
C TYR A 117 -11.26 26.77 10.94
N ASP A 118 -12.31 27.39 10.40
CA ASP A 118 -12.92 26.98 9.13
C ASP A 118 -11.87 27.00 8.01
N ASN A 119 -11.06 28.06 7.92
CA ASN A 119 -9.98 28.15 6.95
C ASN A 119 -8.94 27.04 7.09
N LYS A 120 -8.63 26.60 8.31
CA LYS A 120 -7.73 25.46 8.57
C LYS A 120 -8.35 24.15 8.09
N VAL A 121 -9.64 23.92 8.35
CA VAL A 121 -10.35 22.72 7.87
C VAL A 121 -10.40 22.67 6.35
N TYR A 122 -10.78 23.77 5.68
CA TYR A 122 -10.74 23.83 4.22
C TYR A 122 -9.34 23.60 3.67
N SER A 123 -8.31 24.15 4.32
CA SER A 123 -6.92 23.88 3.94
C SER A 123 -6.58 22.39 4.04
N MET A 124 -7.03 21.69 5.09
CA MET A 124 -6.83 20.24 5.22
C MET A 124 -7.64 19.43 4.20
N LEU A 125 -8.84 19.88 3.82
CA LEU A 125 -9.61 19.27 2.74
C LEU A 125 -8.89 19.39 1.39
N TYR A 126 -8.37 20.58 1.06
CA TYR A 126 -7.55 20.80 -0.14
C TYR A 126 -6.29 19.95 -0.14
N VAL A 127 -5.61 19.87 1.02
CA VAL A 127 -4.43 19.02 1.20
C VAL A 127 -4.78 17.55 0.95
N SER A 128 -5.86 17.06 1.57
CA SER A 128 -6.31 15.68 1.43
C SER A 128 -6.65 15.32 -0.02
N ALA A 129 -7.44 16.15 -0.71
CA ALA A 129 -7.80 15.91 -2.11
C ALA A 129 -6.55 15.88 -3.00
N SER A 130 -5.63 16.82 -2.82
CA SER A 130 -4.40 16.88 -3.61
C SER A 130 -3.51 15.66 -3.43
N PHE A 131 -3.38 15.11 -2.21
CA PHE A 131 -2.58 13.90 -1.99
C PHE A 131 -3.14 12.64 -2.68
N HIS A 132 -4.44 12.62 -2.98
CA HIS A 132 -5.03 11.61 -3.86
C HIS A 132 -4.75 11.87 -5.34
N TYR A 133 -4.39 13.09 -5.72
CA TYR A 133 -3.91 13.41 -7.07
C TYR A 133 -2.43 13.03 -7.24
N LYS A 134 -1.52 13.57 -6.42
CA LYS A 134 -0.07 13.32 -6.48
C LYS A 134 0.61 13.50 -5.12
N THR A 135 1.89 13.14 -5.02
CA THR A 135 2.71 13.40 -3.83
C THR A 135 3.23 14.83 -3.80
N PHE A 136 3.46 15.36 -2.60
CA PHE A 136 3.96 16.70 -2.34
C PHE A 136 4.93 16.69 -1.17
N ASP A 137 5.83 17.67 -1.16
CA ASP A 137 6.87 17.79 -0.12
C ASP A 137 6.40 18.59 1.10
N THR A 138 5.33 19.39 1.00
CA THR A 138 4.81 20.18 2.12
C THR A 138 3.30 20.39 2.03
N TYR A 139 2.62 20.56 3.17
CA TYR A 139 1.19 20.89 3.20
C TYR A 139 0.85 22.25 2.57
N PRO A 140 1.63 23.34 2.78
CA PRO A 140 1.39 24.61 2.10
C PRO A 140 1.46 24.50 0.57
N ALA A 141 2.46 23.80 0.02
CA ALA A 141 2.58 23.60 -1.44
C ALA A 141 1.40 22.80 -1.98
N THR A 142 0.95 21.79 -1.23
CA THR A 142 -0.23 20.98 -1.55
C THR A 142 -1.49 21.83 -1.64
N CYS A 143 -1.75 22.64 -0.61
CA CYS A 143 -2.90 23.54 -0.54
C CYS A 143 -2.88 24.59 -1.66
N LYS A 144 -1.71 25.17 -1.93
CA LYS A 144 -1.50 26.12 -3.04
C LYS A 144 -1.84 25.49 -4.39
N TRP A 145 -1.31 24.30 -4.67
CA TRP A 145 -1.57 23.59 -5.92
C TRP A 145 -3.06 23.39 -6.19
N TYR A 146 -3.83 22.95 -5.19
CA TYR A 146 -5.26 22.73 -5.33
C TYR A 146 -6.00 24.01 -5.75
N ARG A 147 -5.72 25.13 -5.06
CA ARG A 147 -6.35 26.43 -5.36
C ARG A 147 -6.01 26.93 -6.75
N GLU A 148 -4.76 26.73 -7.20
CA GLU A 148 -4.33 27.08 -8.55
C GLU A 148 -5.04 26.26 -9.63
N GLN A 149 -5.45 25.03 -9.31
CA GLN A 149 -6.20 24.20 -10.25
C GLN A 149 -7.64 24.67 -10.46
N ARG A 150 -8.22 25.55 -9.63
CA ARG A 150 -9.54 26.17 -9.88
C ARG A 150 -10.63 25.16 -10.31
N PHE A 151 -10.89 24.14 -9.50
CA PHE A 151 -11.83 23.05 -9.77
C PHE A 151 -13.32 23.46 -9.74
N TYR A 152 -13.68 24.62 -10.30
CA TYR A 152 -15.01 25.21 -10.21
C TYR A 152 -16.09 24.53 -11.09
N SER A 153 -15.74 23.49 -11.85
CA SER A 153 -16.68 22.75 -12.70
C SER A 153 -16.41 21.25 -12.69
N ILE A 154 -17.48 20.48 -12.93
CA ILE A 154 -17.42 19.02 -13.00
C ILE A 154 -16.47 18.57 -14.13
N ASP A 155 -16.55 19.19 -15.30
CA ASP A 155 -15.73 18.83 -16.47
C ASP A 155 -14.24 18.92 -16.17
N ARG A 156 -13.82 19.97 -15.45
CA ARG A 156 -12.42 20.16 -15.08
C ARG A 156 -11.94 19.10 -14.10
N ILE A 157 -12.79 18.69 -13.16
CA ILE A 157 -12.44 17.61 -12.22
C ILE A 157 -12.33 16.28 -12.97
N ILE A 158 -13.25 16.01 -13.91
CA ILE A 158 -13.25 14.80 -14.75
C ILE A 158 -11.99 14.74 -15.62
N GLU A 159 -11.49 15.87 -16.12
CA GLU A 159 -10.24 15.93 -16.89
C GLU A 159 -9.02 15.48 -16.05
N TYR A 160 -8.99 15.83 -14.75
CA TYR A 160 -7.88 15.51 -13.85
C TYR A 160 -7.98 14.11 -13.25
N ALA A 161 -9.19 13.59 -13.01
CA ALA A 161 -9.36 12.33 -12.29
C ALA A 161 -8.60 11.13 -12.89
N PRO A 162 -8.54 10.91 -14.23
CA PRO A 162 -7.83 9.77 -14.82
C PRO A 162 -6.32 9.75 -14.57
N THR A 163 -5.70 10.91 -14.32
CA THR A 163 -4.25 11.04 -14.10
C THR A 163 -3.87 11.08 -12.62
N ALA A 164 -4.87 11.14 -11.73
CA ALA A 164 -4.67 11.10 -10.29
C ALA A 164 -4.13 9.72 -9.84
N LYS A 165 -3.36 9.73 -8.75
CA LYS A 165 -2.87 8.53 -8.07
C LYS A 165 -4.02 7.65 -7.56
N ASP A 166 -5.05 8.26 -7.01
CA ASP A 166 -6.29 7.64 -6.52
C ASP A 166 -7.50 8.33 -7.20
N PRO A 167 -7.84 7.96 -8.45
CA PRO A 167 -8.80 8.66 -9.29
C PRO A 167 -10.16 8.95 -8.67
N LEU A 168 -10.76 7.95 -8.02
CA LEU A 168 -12.13 8.03 -7.55
C LEU A 168 -12.22 8.75 -6.20
N GLN A 169 -11.24 8.55 -5.32
CA GLN A 169 -11.13 9.35 -4.09
C GLN A 169 -10.84 10.82 -4.41
N PHE A 170 -9.98 11.11 -5.39
CA PHE A 170 -9.75 12.50 -5.84
C PHE A 170 -11.05 13.11 -6.40
N LEU A 171 -11.71 12.43 -7.34
CA LEU A 171 -12.96 12.87 -7.96
C LEU A 171 -14.04 13.16 -6.91
N SER A 172 -14.32 12.20 -6.03
CA SER A 172 -15.35 12.35 -4.98
C SER A 172 -15.04 13.51 -4.04
N LYS A 173 -13.79 13.64 -3.57
CA LYS A 173 -13.39 14.75 -2.70
C LYS A 173 -13.51 16.09 -3.40
N ALA A 174 -13.01 16.24 -4.62
CA ALA A 174 -13.07 17.49 -5.35
C ALA A 174 -14.53 17.92 -5.61
N LEU A 175 -15.41 17.00 -6.02
CA LEU A 175 -16.84 17.29 -6.22
C LEU A 175 -17.51 17.80 -4.94
N ILE A 176 -17.21 17.18 -3.79
CA ILE A 176 -17.82 17.53 -2.52
C ILE A 176 -17.23 18.84 -1.96
N ILE A 177 -15.90 19.04 -2.05
CA ILE A 177 -15.21 20.26 -1.59
C ILE A 177 -15.69 21.49 -2.36
N GLU A 178 -15.86 21.36 -3.68
CA GLU A 178 -16.33 22.44 -4.56
C GLU A 178 -17.86 22.57 -4.55
N ARG A 179 -18.56 21.77 -3.73
CA ARG A 179 -20.02 21.76 -3.59
C ARG A 179 -20.78 21.51 -4.89
N LEU A 180 -20.16 20.75 -5.79
CA LEU A 180 -20.75 20.31 -7.05
C LEU A 180 -21.60 19.05 -6.88
N ASP A 181 -21.44 18.31 -5.77
CA ASP A 181 -22.37 17.28 -5.32
C ASP A 181 -23.16 17.78 -4.09
N PRO A 182 -24.42 18.21 -4.24
CA PRO A 182 -25.21 18.76 -3.14
C PRO A 182 -25.70 17.70 -2.14
N ARG A 183 -25.55 16.41 -2.44
CA ARG A 183 -26.05 15.31 -1.60
C ARG A 183 -25.22 15.11 -0.34
N VAL A 184 -23.95 15.54 -0.36
CA VAL A 184 -22.98 15.30 0.71
C VAL A 184 -22.29 16.60 1.08
N SER A 185 -22.25 16.90 2.38
CA SER A 185 -21.48 18.04 2.88
C SER A 185 -19.99 17.70 3.00
N GLU A 186 -19.13 18.68 2.74
CA GLU A 186 -17.69 18.63 2.95
C GLU A 186 -17.30 18.22 4.39
N TRP A 187 -18.15 18.52 5.38
CA TRP A 187 -17.96 18.16 6.79
C TRP A 187 -18.17 16.66 7.10
N LYS A 188 -18.61 15.88 6.10
CA LYS A 188 -18.74 14.43 6.17
C LYS A 188 -17.57 13.70 5.50
N LEU A 189 -16.67 14.43 4.82
CA LEU A 189 -15.56 13.83 4.09
C LEU A 189 -14.56 13.19 5.06
N PRO A 190 -14.23 11.90 4.87
CA PRO A 190 -13.15 11.29 5.63
C PRO A 190 -11.80 11.85 5.19
N ILE A 191 -10.98 12.29 6.14
CA ILE A 191 -9.57 12.64 5.90
C ILE A 191 -8.72 11.50 6.44
N THR A 192 -7.89 10.91 5.57
CA THR A 192 -7.00 9.82 5.93
C THR A 192 -5.57 10.33 6.12
N GLN A 193 -4.91 9.88 7.17
CA GLN A 193 -3.49 10.12 7.41
C GLN A 193 -2.82 8.77 7.66
N ASP A 194 -1.89 8.41 6.78
CA ASP A 194 -1.13 7.17 6.87
C ASP A 194 0.29 7.46 7.38
N ALA A 195 0.80 6.56 8.21
CA ALA A 195 2.21 6.55 8.58
C ALA A 195 3.11 6.37 7.34
N SER A 196 4.20 7.14 7.24
CA SER A 196 5.16 7.08 6.13
C SER A 196 5.78 5.68 5.99
N ALA A 197 6.23 5.12 7.12
CA ALA A 197 6.81 3.80 7.23
C ALA A 197 6.69 3.27 8.68
N SER A 198 5.49 2.86 9.08
CA SER A 198 5.13 2.54 10.48
C SER A 198 6.10 1.60 11.20
N ALA A 199 6.58 0.54 10.54
CA ALA A 199 7.55 -0.37 11.15
C ALA A 199 8.89 0.30 11.47
N TYR A 200 9.39 1.15 10.57
CA TYR A 200 10.61 1.91 10.81
C TYR A 200 10.40 2.99 11.88
N GLN A 201 9.22 3.63 11.93
CA GLN A 201 8.87 4.56 13.01
C GLN A 201 8.85 3.89 14.39
N ILE A 202 8.22 2.71 14.49
CA ILE A 202 8.11 1.97 15.75
C ILE A 202 9.49 1.50 16.21
N ILE A 203 10.29 0.92 15.30
CA ILE A 203 11.61 0.40 15.64
C ILE A 203 12.59 1.52 15.97
N SER A 204 12.56 2.64 15.22
CA SER A 204 13.43 3.77 15.50
C SER A 204 13.08 4.45 16.83
N TYR A 205 11.80 4.49 17.20
CA TYR A 205 11.37 4.90 18.53
C TYR A 205 11.92 3.97 19.63
N PHE A 206 11.73 2.65 19.49
CA PHE A 206 12.19 1.69 20.50
C PHE A 206 13.71 1.67 20.70
N LEU A 207 14.47 1.92 19.63
CA LEU A 207 15.92 1.90 19.65
C LEU A 207 16.55 3.29 19.82
N LEU A 208 15.74 4.35 19.92
CA LEU A 208 16.19 5.74 19.92
C LEU A 208 17.12 6.08 18.73
N ASP A 209 16.79 5.55 17.55
CA ASP A 209 17.55 5.76 16.31
C ASP A 209 17.17 7.11 15.69
N PHE A 210 17.88 8.17 16.09
CA PHE A 210 17.62 9.54 15.64
C PHE A 210 17.70 9.71 14.11
N GLU A 211 18.51 8.91 13.43
CA GLU A 211 18.66 9.02 11.97
C GLU A 211 17.38 8.54 11.27
N ILE A 212 16.93 7.32 11.56
CA ILE A 212 15.69 6.79 10.98
C ILE A 212 14.48 7.59 11.45
N VAL A 213 14.47 8.07 12.71
CA VAL A 213 13.42 8.96 13.24
C VAL A 213 13.24 10.21 12.37
N ASN A 214 14.34 10.84 11.92
CA ASN A 214 14.28 12.01 11.04
C ASN A 214 13.69 11.66 9.68
N TYR A 215 14.14 10.56 9.07
CA TYR A 215 13.67 10.14 7.75
C TYR A 215 12.25 9.56 7.73
N THR A 216 11.69 9.23 8.89
CA THR A 216 10.33 8.69 9.04
C THR A 216 9.31 9.72 9.54
N ASN A 217 9.71 10.99 9.70
CA ASN A 217 8.86 12.09 10.20
C ASN A 217 8.32 11.87 11.62
N LEU A 218 9.06 11.13 12.47
CA LEU A 218 8.66 10.95 13.86
C LEU A 218 9.04 12.19 14.72
N ILE A 219 10.09 12.91 14.32
CA ILE A 219 10.37 14.28 14.78
C ILE A 219 9.88 15.26 13.71
N PRO A 220 9.10 16.30 14.08
CA PRO A 220 8.70 17.34 13.15
C PRO A 220 9.91 18.02 12.51
N THR A 221 9.90 18.18 11.18
CA THR A 221 10.89 19.04 10.52
C THR A 221 10.54 20.50 10.79
N LYS A 222 11.53 21.37 10.94
CA LYS A 222 11.34 22.81 11.27
C LYS A 222 10.54 23.61 10.21
N GLY A 223 10.09 22.99 9.13
CA GLY A 223 9.20 23.59 8.13
C GLY A 223 7.72 23.62 8.48
N ASP A 224 7.29 22.91 9.54
CA ASP A 224 5.87 22.78 9.85
C ASP A 224 5.31 23.91 10.74
N ASN A 225 6.15 24.66 11.49
CA ASN A 225 5.67 25.59 12.53
C ASN A 225 6.43 26.92 12.72
N GLU A 226 7.45 27.29 11.92
CA GLU A 226 8.12 28.59 12.10
C GLU A 226 7.81 29.58 10.95
N PRO A 227 7.40 30.84 11.24
CA PRO A 227 7.59 31.92 10.30
C PRO A 227 9.09 32.05 10.04
N ILE A 228 9.48 32.18 8.77
CA ILE A 228 10.87 32.40 8.33
C ILE A 228 11.38 33.69 8.98
N ASN A 229 11.96 33.61 10.17
CA ASN A 229 12.70 34.67 10.84
C ASN A 229 13.40 34.08 12.07
N ASN A 230 14.68 33.71 11.92
CA ASN A 230 15.77 34.04 12.85
C ASN A 230 17.04 33.25 12.53
N GLY A 231 17.95 33.87 11.79
CA GLY A 231 19.38 33.99 12.14
C GLY A 231 20.28 32.76 12.37
N TYR A 232 19.83 31.51 12.25
CA TYR A 232 20.70 30.34 12.47
C TYR A 232 21.41 29.90 11.18
N LYS A 233 22.74 30.02 11.21
CA LYS A 233 23.70 29.70 10.13
C LYS A 233 24.18 28.23 10.16
N GLU A 234 23.26 27.27 10.18
CA GLU A 234 23.60 25.91 9.73
C GLU A 234 22.61 25.45 8.66
N PRO A 235 23.08 24.81 7.58
CA PRO A 235 22.21 24.41 6.47
C PRO A 235 21.31 23.26 6.91
N ILE A 236 20.09 23.58 7.34
CA ILE A 236 19.07 22.60 7.75
C ILE A 236 18.62 21.82 6.51
N LYS A 237 18.91 20.52 6.47
CA LYS A 237 18.91 19.76 5.22
C LYS A 237 17.56 19.42 4.61
N ASN A 238 16.42 19.46 5.32
CA ASN A 238 15.14 19.04 4.72
C ASN A 238 13.98 19.99 5.09
N LEU A 239 13.70 20.97 4.21
CA LEU A 239 12.44 21.71 4.17
C LEU A 239 11.37 20.81 3.53
N GLY A 240 10.78 19.89 4.28
CA GLY A 240 9.70 19.06 3.78
C GLY A 240 9.41 17.77 4.54
N ILE A 241 8.39 17.06 4.06
CA ILE A 241 8.01 15.71 4.44
C ILE A 241 9.13 14.77 3.96
N ASN A 242 9.78 14.08 4.88
CA ASN A 242 10.84 13.14 4.55
C ASN A 242 10.29 11.80 4.02
N ASP A 243 11.09 11.14 3.19
CA ASP A 243 10.84 9.79 2.74
C ASP A 243 12.03 8.87 3.02
N VAL A 244 11.86 7.97 3.98
CA VAL A 244 12.90 6.98 4.35
C VAL A 244 13.33 6.09 3.19
N TYR A 245 12.46 5.85 2.21
CA TYR A 245 12.82 5.02 1.07
C TYR A 245 13.70 5.76 0.07
N ASP A 246 13.59 7.08 -0.05
CA ASP A 246 14.51 7.87 -0.89
C ASP A 246 15.91 7.97 -0.26
N PHE A 247 15.97 8.03 1.08
CA PHE A 247 17.21 7.84 1.83
C PHE A 247 17.83 6.47 1.52
N PHE A 248 17.06 5.38 1.63
CA PHE A 248 17.56 4.04 1.32
C PHE A 248 17.98 3.86 -0.14
N VAL A 249 17.28 4.46 -1.10
CA VAL A 249 17.69 4.47 -2.51
C VAL A 249 19.10 5.04 -2.64
N SER A 250 19.36 6.18 -2.01
CA SER A 250 20.63 6.88 -2.09
C SER A 250 21.76 6.07 -1.47
N GLU A 251 21.56 5.55 -0.26
CA GLU A 251 22.57 4.78 0.47
C GLU A 251 22.87 3.42 -0.21
N ILE A 252 21.86 2.72 -0.72
CA ILE A 252 22.09 1.44 -1.39
C ILE A 252 22.79 1.65 -2.73
N LYS A 253 22.41 2.68 -3.51
CA LYS A 253 23.15 3.01 -4.75
C LYS A 253 24.62 3.28 -4.45
N LYS A 254 24.91 4.05 -3.40
CA LYS A 254 26.28 4.32 -2.97
C LYS A 254 27.01 3.02 -2.62
N SER A 255 26.41 2.17 -1.78
CA SER A 255 26.99 0.87 -1.39
C SER A 255 27.23 -0.07 -2.59
N LEU A 256 26.33 -0.09 -3.57
CA LEU A 256 26.50 -0.89 -4.79
C LEU A 256 27.67 -0.42 -5.65
N ILE A 257 27.90 0.90 -5.72
CA ILE A 257 29.02 1.47 -6.46
C ILE A 257 30.35 1.25 -5.72
N GLU A 258 30.35 1.32 -4.38
CA GLU A 258 31.54 1.06 -3.56
C GLU A 258 32.02 -0.39 -3.67
N GLU A 259 31.10 -1.36 -3.66
CA GLU A 259 31.41 -2.80 -3.80
C GLU A 259 31.25 -3.32 -5.24
N ILE A 260 31.25 -2.44 -6.25
CA ILE A 260 30.88 -2.81 -7.64
C ILE A 260 31.76 -3.92 -8.23
N GLN A 261 33.02 -4.01 -7.79
CA GLN A 261 33.99 -5.02 -8.24
C GLN A 261 33.66 -6.43 -7.75
N THR A 262 32.76 -6.58 -6.77
CA THR A 262 32.33 -7.87 -6.23
C THR A 262 31.26 -8.56 -7.09
N PHE A 263 30.71 -7.85 -8.07
CA PHE A 263 29.66 -8.36 -8.96
C PHE A 263 30.26 -8.99 -10.22
N ASP A 264 29.65 -10.07 -10.69
CA ASP A 264 30.01 -10.76 -11.94
C ASP A 264 29.99 -9.81 -13.16
N ASP A 265 29.09 -8.82 -13.17
CA ASP A 265 29.00 -7.78 -14.20
C ASP A 265 28.87 -6.37 -13.56
N PRO A 266 30.01 -5.70 -13.29
CA PRO A 266 30.05 -4.34 -12.75
C PRO A 266 29.39 -3.31 -13.69
N HIS A 267 29.46 -3.54 -15.01
CA HIS A 267 28.90 -2.61 -15.99
C HIS A 267 27.37 -2.60 -15.90
N MET A 268 26.75 -3.77 -15.85
CA MET A 268 25.30 -3.93 -15.66
C MET A 268 24.81 -3.24 -14.37
N ILE A 269 25.55 -3.36 -13.26
CA ILE A 269 25.19 -2.68 -12.01
C ILE A 269 25.14 -1.16 -12.22
N LYS A 270 26.17 -0.59 -12.85
CA LYS A 270 26.30 0.86 -13.05
C LYS A 270 25.30 1.42 -14.06
N THR A 271 25.13 0.76 -15.21
CA THR A 271 24.38 1.32 -16.35
C THR A 271 22.94 0.84 -16.42
N PHE A 272 22.61 -0.27 -15.77
CA PHE A 272 21.27 -0.85 -15.83
C PHE A 272 20.56 -0.84 -14.48
N VAL A 273 21.17 -1.40 -13.43
CA VAL A 273 20.54 -1.57 -12.10
C VAL A 273 20.39 -0.22 -11.39
N CYS A 274 21.49 0.48 -11.10
CA CYS A 274 21.49 1.73 -10.34
C CYS A 274 20.58 2.82 -10.97
N PRO A 275 20.55 3.02 -12.30
CA PRO A 275 19.65 4.01 -12.90
C PRO A 275 18.17 3.67 -12.74
N ARG A 276 17.82 2.38 -12.69
CA ARG A 276 16.43 1.91 -12.53
C ARG A 276 16.01 1.70 -11.09
N PHE A 277 16.96 1.73 -10.15
CA PHE A 277 16.69 1.55 -8.75
C PHE A 277 15.97 2.78 -8.20
N ASP A 278 14.65 2.66 -8.05
CA ASP A 278 13.77 3.73 -7.61
C ASP A 278 13.18 3.42 -6.23
N ARG A 279 12.44 4.40 -5.72
CA ARG A 279 11.72 4.31 -4.44
C ARG A 279 10.80 3.09 -4.37
N LYS A 280 10.12 2.73 -5.47
CA LYS A 280 9.15 1.64 -5.51
C LYS A 280 9.84 0.29 -5.36
N ILE A 281 10.95 0.09 -6.07
CA ILE A 281 11.78 -1.11 -5.95
C ILE A 281 12.33 -1.21 -4.52
N ILE A 282 12.97 -0.16 -4.02
CA ILE A 282 13.53 -0.17 -2.66
C ILE A 282 12.49 -0.45 -1.58
N LYS A 283 11.34 0.22 -1.66
CA LYS A 283 10.23 -0.02 -0.74
C LYS A 283 9.79 -1.49 -0.78
N SER A 284 9.72 -2.11 -1.96
CA SER A 284 9.32 -3.53 -2.09
C SER A 284 10.29 -4.53 -1.46
N LEU A 285 11.57 -4.15 -1.34
CA LEU A 285 12.63 -4.97 -0.77
C LEU A 285 12.75 -4.76 0.74
N LEU A 286 12.92 -3.51 1.16
CA LEU A 286 13.23 -3.16 2.55
C LEU A 286 12.01 -3.12 3.46
N MET A 287 10.85 -2.67 2.97
CA MET A 287 9.63 -2.67 3.80
C MET A 287 9.28 -4.08 4.30
N PRO A 288 9.38 -5.16 3.51
CA PRO A 288 9.18 -6.52 4.01
C PRO A 288 10.36 -7.09 4.80
N LEU A 289 11.58 -6.59 4.60
CA LEU A 289 12.79 -7.07 5.29
C LEU A 289 12.66 -6.93 6.80
N ILE A 290 12.12 -5.81 7.28
CA ILE A 290 11.86 -5.58 8.71
C ILE A 290 10.82 -6.55 9.31
N TYR A 291 10.01 -7.19 8.46
CA TYR A 291 9.07 -8.24 8.83
C TYR A 291 9.65 -9.66 8.63
N GLY A 292 10.95 -9.80 8.39
CA GLY A 292 11.65 -11.08 8.27
C GLY A 292 11.80 -11.62 6.85
N LYS A 293 11.63 -10.80 5.80
CA LYS A 293 11.91 -11.24 4.42
C LYS A 293 13.40 -11.57 4.24
N ALA A 294 13.69 -12.74 3.69
CA ALA A 294 15.06 -13.18 3.39
C ALA A 294 15.55 -12.69 2.01
N ALA A 295 16.88 -12.70 1.82
CA ALA A 295 17.52 -12.35 0.55
C ALA A 295 16.98 -13.15 -0.64
N TYR A 296 16.75 -14.46 -0.46
CA TYR A 296 16.19 -15.30 -1.51
C TYR A 296 14.83 -14.78 -2.04
N THR A 297 13.93 -14.38 -1.15
CA THR A 297 12.63 -13.80 -1.54
C THR A 297 12.79 -12.42 -2.16
N MET A 298 13.76 -11.63 -1.70
CA MET A 298 14.10 -10.35 -2.35
C MET A 298 14.63 -10.56 -3.78
N ALA A 299 15.39 -11.62 -4.03
CA ALA A 299 15.89 -11.97 -5.37
C ALA A 299 14.74 -12.26 -6.35
N ASP A 300 13.72 -12.99 -5.91
CA ASP A 300 12.52 -13.25 -6.72
C ASP A 300 11.74 -11.95 -7.04
N ASP A 301 11.69 -11.01 -6.11
CA ASP A 301 11.07 -9.71 -6.35
C ASP A 301 11.87 -8.87 -7.35
N LEU A 302 13.20 -8.83 -7.22
CA LEU A 302 14.08 -8.20 -8.21
C LEU A 302 13.90 -8.81 -9.60
N TYR A 303 13.87 -10.14 -9.69
CA TYR A 303 13.67 -10.86 -10.95
C TYR A 303 12.34 -10.47 -11.63
N LYS A 304 11.27 -10.32 -10.85
CA LYS A 304 9.97 -9.84 -11.34
C LYS A 304 10.01 -8.37 -11.76
N GLN A 305 10.67 -7.49 -11.00
CA GLN A 305 10.75 -6.05 -11.32
C GLN A 305 11.54 -5.80 -12.60
N TYR A 306 12.61 -6.56 -12.83
CA TYR A 306 13.41 -6.46 -14.05
C TYR A 306 12.90 -7.32 -15.21
N SER A 307 11.68 -7.89 -15.10
CA SER A 307 11.07 -8.72 -16.15
C SER A 307 11.96 -9.85 -16.66
N GLY A 308 12.79 -10.42 -15.77
CA GLY A 308 13.75 -11.46 -16.12
C GLY A 308 14.94 -11.03 -16.98
N LEU A 309 15.13 -9.73 -17.24
CA LEU A 309 16.31 -9.20 -17.93
C LEU A 309 17.61 -9.45 -17.17
N ILE A 310 17.51 -9.56 -15.84
CA ILE A 310 18.60 -9.95 -14.95
C ILE A 310 18.40 -11.42 -14.57
N ARG A 311 19.48 -12.20 -14.58
CA ARG A 311 19.44 -13.63 -14.24
C ARG A 311 19.17 -13.81 -12.75
N LYS A 312 18.51 -14.91 -12.38
CA LYS A 312 18.20 -15.21 -10.97
C LYS A 312 19.45 -15.20 -10.05
N LYS A 313 20.60 -15.68 -10.55
CA LYS A 313 21.87 -15.64 -9.82
C LYS A 313 22.30 -14.20 -9.52
N GLU A 314 22.22 -13.31 -10.50
CA GLU A 314 22.55 -11.89 -10.33
C GLU A 314 21.58 -11.19 -9.37
N CYS A 315 20.29 -11.51 -9.45
CA CYS A 315 19.30 -11.03 -8.47
C CYS A 315 19.62 -11.52 -7.05
N LEU A 316 20.11 -12.76 -6.89
CA LEU A 316 20.51 -13.29 -5.59
C LEU A 316 21.74 -12.55 -5.04
N THR A 317 22.76 -12.32 -5.87
CA THR A 317 23.94 -11.51 -5.50
C THR A 317 23.51 -10.12 -5.05
N LEU A 318 22.66 -9.44 -5.84
CA LEU A 318 22.14 -8.11 -5.51
C LEU A 318 21.33 -8.11 -4.20
N SER A 319 20.44 -9.08 -4.01
CA SER A 319 19.65 -9.19 -2.77
C SER A 319 20.51 -9.47 -1.53
N THR A 320 21.58 -10.25 -1.69
CA THR A 320 22.53 -10.57 -0.62
C THR A 320 23.35 -9.34 -0.25
N HIS A 321 23.77 -8.56 -1.26
CA HIS A 321 24.42 -7.27 -1.04
C HIS A 321 23.53 -6.31 -0.25
N ILE A 322 22.26 -6.17 -0.63
CA ILE A 322 21.29 -5.31 0.06
C ILE A 322 21.06 -5.78 1.50
N GLU A 323 20.93 -7.08 1.72
CA GLU A 323 20.78 -7.63 3.07
C GLU A 323 22.04 -7.38 3.93
N LYS A 324 23.23 -7.57 3.35
CA LYS A 324 24.52 -7.29 4.01
C LYS A 324 24.63 -5.81 4.37
N PHE A 325 24.31 -4.91 3.43
CA PHE A 325 24.25 -3.47 3.67
C PHE A 325 23.30 -3.14 4.84
N PHE A 326 22.09 -3.72 4.85
CA PHE A 326 21.13 -3.46 5.92
C PHE A 326 21.66 -3.92 7.28
N LYS A 327 22.27 -5.12 7.33
CA LYS A 327 22.88 -5.68 8.55
C LYS A 327 24.03 -4.85 9.07
N SER A 328 24.89 -4.33 8.19
CA SER A 328 26.02 -3.50 8.60
C SER A 328 25.60 -2.09 8.99
N ARG A 329 24.62 -1.51 8.28
CA ARG A 329 24.18 -0.12 8.50
C ARG A 329 23.26 0.05 9.70
N PHE A 330 22.43 -0.96 9.99
CA PHE A 330 21.43 -0.91 11.07
C PHE A 330 21.58 -2.09 12.04
N PRO A 331 22.76 -2.27 12.67
CA PRO A 331 23.05 -3.44 13.49
C PRO A 331 22.09 -3.55 14.70
N HIS A 332 21.66 -2.44 15.29
CA HIS A 332 20.73 -2.46 16.42
C HIS A 332 19.34 -2.99 16.02
N ILE A 333 18.83 -2.60 14.84
CA ILE A 333 17.58 -3.14 14.29
C ILE A 333 17.71 -4.65 14.08
N VAL A 334 18.81 -5.08 13.46
CA VAL A 334 19.08 -6.50 13.18
C VAL A 334 19.25 -7.32 14.46
N ASN A 335 19.91 -6.76 15.48
CA ASN A 335 20.08 -7.40 16.78
C ASN A 335 18.73 -7.59 17.48
N LEU A 336 17.85 -6.59 17.44
CA LEU A 336 16.49 -6.70 17.99
C LEU A 336 15.67 -7.77 17.25
N MET A 337 15.69 -7.76 15.92
CA MET A 337 15.04 -8.79 15.10
C MET A 337 15.57 -10.19 15.42
N THR A 338 16.89 -10.31 15.61
CA THR A 338 17.55 -11.58 15.96
C THR A 338 17.16 -12.03 17.36
N LEU A 339 17.09 -11.13 18.34
CA LEU A 339 16.64 -11.44 19.69
C LEU A 339 15.21 -11.98 19.68
N ILE A 340 14.28 -11.29 19.02
CA ILE A 340 12.88 -11.73 18.89
C ILE A 340 12.81 -13.13 18.26
N ARG A 341 13.59 -13.37 17.21
CA ARG A 341 13.68 -14.68 16.56
C ARG A 341 14.22 -15.75 17.50
N SER A 342 15.28 -15.47 18.26
CA SER A 342 15.90 -16.43 19.18
C SER A 342 14.95 -16.80 20.32
N VAL A 343 14.21 -15.84 20.87
CA VAL A 343 13.16 -16.11 21.86
C VAL A 343 12.08 -17.02 21.27
N GLY A 344 11.64 -16.74 20.04
CA GLY A 344 10.64 -17.58 19.39
C GLY A 344 11.13 -18.99 19.08
N TRP A 345 12.40 -19.14 18.69
CA TRP A 345 13.02 -20.45 18.48
C TRP A 345 13.10 -21.25 19.78
N LEU A 346 13.55 -20.62 20.88
CA LEU A 346 13.60 -21.28 22.19
C LEU A 346 12.22 -21.72 22.67
N ALA A 347 11.20 -20.85 22.57
CA ALA A 347 9.83 -21.19 22.95
C ALA A 347 9.31 -22.39 22.15
N SER A 348 9.48 -22.36 20.82
CA SER A 348 9.07 -23.44 19.94
C SER A 348 9.82 -24.76 20.21
N ALA A 349 11.13 -24.70 20.48
CA ALA A 349 11.93 -25.88 20.84
C ALA A 349 11.47 -26.52 22.17
N MET A 350 10.89 -25.72 23.07
CA MET A 350 10.28 -26.20 24.31
C MET A 350 8.83 -26.68 24.13
N GLY A 351 8.29 -26.67 22.91
CA GLY A 351 6.88 -26.99 22.65
C GLY A 351 5.91 -25.99 23.28
N ARG A 352 6.32 -24.72 23.40
CA ARG A 352 5.50 -23.66 24.01
C ARG A 352 5.17 -22.56 23.00
N PRO A 353 3.94 -22.02 23.04
CA PRO A 353 3.60 -20.84 22.26
C PRO A 353 4.27 -19.59 22.86
N ILE A 354 4.40 -18.55 22.03
CA ILE A 354 4.92 -17.25 22.46
C ILE A 354 3.75 -16.39 22.92
N TYR A 355 3.83 -15.90 24.16
CA TYR A 355 2.89 -14.94 24.72
C TYR A 355 3.50 -13.55 24.74
N TYR A 356 2.76 -12.55 24.29
CA TYR A 356 3.06 -11.15 24.55
C TYR A 356 1.77 -10.36 24.65
N SER A 357 1.77 -9.32 25.47
CA SER A 357 0.57 -8.54 25.76
C SER A 357 0.88 -7.05 25.83
N THR A 358 -0.10 -6.26 25.43
CA THR A 358 -0.24 -4.87 25.86
C THR A 358 -1.27 -4.83 27.01
N PRO A 359 -1.44 -3.70 27.71
CA PRO A 359 -2.49 -3.57 28.72
C PRO A 359 -3.91 -3.87 28.20
N CYS A 360 -4.14 -3.83 26.89
CA CYS A 360 -5.46 -3.98 26.27
C CYS A 360 -5.64 -5.29 25.50
N PHE A 361 -4.58 -6.05 25.23
CA PHE A 361 -4.65 -7.21 24.32
C PHE A 361 -3.52 -8.21 24.60
N THR A 362 -3.86 -9.49 24.67
CA THR A 362 -2.87 -10.57 24.75
C THR A 362 -2.83 -11.32 23.43
N THR A 363 -1.65 -11.43 22.83
CA THR A 363 -1.37 -12.26 21.66
C THR A 363 -0.76 -13.59 22.08
N VAL A 364 -1.24 -14.66 21.45
CA VAL A 364 -0.62 -15.99 21.51
C VAL A 364 -0.18 -16.35 20.09
N GLN A 365 1.11 -16.60 19.90
CA GLN A 365 1.63 -17.17 18.65
C GLN A 365 1.89 -18.66 18.84
N ASP A 366 0.98 -19.46 18.29
CA ASP A 366 0.97 -20.92 18.40
C ASP A 366 0.92 -21.57 17.01
N TYR A 367 1.98 -21.37 16.23
CA TYR A 367 2.03 -21.93 14.88
C TYR A 367 2.31 -23.43 14.96
N MET A 368 1.29 -24.23 14.64
CA MET A 368 1.37 -25.69 14.63
C MET A 368 1.60 -26.24 13.22
N LYS A 369 2.18 -27.44 13.14
CA LYS A 369 2.26 -28.18 11.88
C LYS A 369 0.89 -28.82 11.63
N SER A 370 0.27 -28.48 10.50
CA SER A 370 -0.97 -29.14 10.12
C SER A 370 -0.68 -30.46 9.38
N GLU A 371 -1.38 -31.52 9.77
CA GLU A 371 -1.33 -32.82 9.10
C GLU A 371 -2.50 -32.98 8.12
N ALA A 372 -2.19 -33.56 6.96
CA ALA A 372 -3.15 -33.76 5.88
C ALA A 372 -3.89 -35.09 6.05
N ILE A 373 -5.20 -35.03 6.32
CA ILE A 373 -6.06 -36.20 6.44
C ILE A 373 -6.88 -36.35 5.16
N LYS A 374 -6.85 -37.53 4.55
CA LYS A 374 -7.64 -37.82 3.34
C LYS A 374 -8.98 -38.44 3.74
N ILE A 375 -10.08 -37.76 3.44
CA ILE A 375 -11.43 -38.27 3.65
C ILE A 375 -12.14 -38.54 2.32
N TRP A 376 -13.11 -39.44 2.33
CA TRP A 376 -13.96 -39.74 1.18
C TRP A 376 -15.31 -39.04 1.33
N ILE A 377 -15.64 -38.16 0.39
CA ILE A 377 -16.92 -37.46 0.36
C ILE A 377 -17.73 -37.97 -0.83
N TYR A 378 -19.02 -38.25 -0.60
CA TYR A 378 -19.95 -38.54 -1.69
C TYR A 378 -20.53 -37.23 -2.24
N ASP A 379 -20.17 -36.91 -3.48
CA ASP A 379 -20.70 -35.76 -4.21
C ASP A 379 -22.05 -36.13 -4.84
N ARG A 380 -23.15 -35.70 -4.20
CA ARG A 380 -24.53 -35.97 -4.64
C ARG A 380 -24.79 -35.53 -6.09
N PRO A 381 -24.49 -34.27 -6.49
CA PRO A 381 -24.66 -33.81 -7.87
C PRO A 381 -23.97 -34.68 -8.92
N SER A 382 -22.73 -35.14 -8.67
CA SER A 382 -22.01 -35.97 -9.64
C SER A 382 -22.16 -37.49 -9.40
N LYS A 383 -22.89 -37.89 -8.35
CA LYS A 383 -23.05 -39.28 -7.87
C LYS A 383 -21.73 -40.06 -7.71
N LYS A 384 -20.62 -39.36 -7.45
CA LYS A 384 -19.27 -39.95 -7.35
C LYS A 384 -18.68 -39.75 -5.97
N ARG A 385 -17.93 -40.74 -5.49
CA ARG A 385 -17.03 -40.56 -4.34
C ARG A 385 -15.79 -39.81 -4.79
N ARG A 386 -15.44 -38.74 -4.07
CA ARG A 386 -14.23 -37.97 -4.29
C ARG A 386 -13.40 -37.98 -3.02
N GLN A 387 -12.10 -38.17 -3.16
CA GLN A 387 -11.18 -38.01 -2.05
C GLN A 387 -10.88 -36.52 -1.88
N VAL A 388 -11.02 -36.02 -0.66
CA VAL A 388 -10.70 -34.63 -0.31
C VAL A 388 -9.67 -34.65 0.80
N THR A 389 -8.66 -33.80 0.67
CA THR A 389 -7.64 -33.59 1.71
C THR A 389 -8.13 -32.50 2.65
N LEU A 390 -8.42 -32.88 3.89
CA LEU A 390 -8.58 -31.93 5.00
C LEU A 390 -7.23 -31.72 5.68
N ARG A 391 -7.08 -30.60 6.36
CA ARG A 391 -5.90 -30.23 7.13
C ARG A 391 -6.33 -30.12 8.58
N ASP A 392 -5.80 -30.99 9.43
CA ASP A 392 -6.05 -31.00 10.87
C ASP A 392 -4.87 -30.35 11.60
N LEU A 393 -5.11 -29.76 12.77
CA LEU A 393 -4.07 -29.16 13.61
C LEU A 393 -3.65 -30.21 14.65
N SER A 394 -2.45 -30.78 14.48
CA SER A 394 -1.85 -31.78 15.37
C SER A 394 -0.81 -31.19 16.30
#